data_AF-A0A096B997-F1
#
_entry.id   AF-A0A096B997-F1
#
_cell.length_a   1.000
_cell.length_b   1.000
_cell.length_c   1.000
_cell.angle_alpha   90.00
_cell.angle_beta   90.00
_cell.angle_gamma   90.00
#
_symmetry.space_group_name_H-M   'P 1'
#
loop_
_entity.id
_entity.type
_entity.pdbx_description
1 polymer ?
#
loop_
_entity_poly.entity_id
_entity_poly.type
_entity_poly.pdbx_seq_one_letter_code
_entity_poly.pdbx_strand_id
1 'polypeptide(L)'
;PCGTVLLPGTAGPLARALNARQAVSYGTSPRDTLTFSSLEGDRLCLAVQRELVTLGGAVVEQQELVLPFSTGASPLPFLAAAGTLLLLGVPPEELPARLRSPV
;
A
#
# COMPACT_ATOMS: atom_id res chain seq x y z
N PRO A 1 5.87 18.72 -12.60
CA PRO A 1 5.02 18.19 -11.51
C PRO A 1 4.82 16.68 -11.65
N CYS A 2 5.07 15.91 -10.59
CA CYS A 2 4.75 14.48 -10.59
C CYS A 2 3.27 14.28 -10.21
N GLY A 3 2.60 13.32 -10.85
CA GLY A 3 1.18 13.05 -10.61
C GLY A 3 0.96 12.38 -9.25
N THR A 4 1.34 11.11 -9.17
CA THR A 4 1.22 10.29 -7.96
C THR A 4 2.59 9.77 -7.56
N VAL A 5 2.88 9.76 -6.26
CA VAL A 5 4.06 9.12 -5.68
C VAL A 5 3.64 8.11 -4.62
N LEU A 6 4.29 6.95 -4.63
CA LEU A 6 4.23 5.94 -3.57
C LEU A 6 5.56 5.98 -2.82
N LEU A 7 5.53 6.16 -1.50
CA LEU A 7 6.76 6.34 -0.70
C LEU A 7 6.63 5.77 0.73
N PRO A 8 7.76 5.43 1.38
CA PRO A 8 7.75 5.17 2.81
C PRO A 8 7.21 6.37 3.60
N GLY A 9 6.47 6.13 4.68
CA GLY A 9 5.96 7.18 5.58
C GLY A 9 7.04 8.09 6.16
N THR A 10 8.26 7.56 6.30
CA THR A 10 9.44 8.31 6.76
C THR A 10 9.98 9.29 5.71
N ALA A 11 9.55 9.18 4.45
CA ALA A 11 10.02 10.01 3.34
C ALA A 11 9.07 11.19 3.01
N GLY A 12 8.17 11.58 3.93
CA GLY A 12 7.23 12.69 3.73
C GLY A 12 7.81 13.99 3.15
N PRO A 13 8.99 14.48 3.57
CA PRO A 13 9.62 15.66 2.96
C PRO A 13 9.90 15.52 1.46
N LEU A 14 10.17 14.29 0.98
CA LEU A 14 10.45 14.01 -0.43
C LEU A 14 9.20 14.23 -1.30
N ALA A 15 8.02 13.84 -0.83
CA ALA A 15 6.77 14.06 -1.57
C ALA A 15 6.51 15.55 -1.86
N ARG A 16 6.87 16.43 -0.92
CA ARG A 16 6.80 17.89 -1.08
C ARG A 16 7.83 18.39 -2.09
N ALA A 17 9.06 17.91 -2.00
CA ALA A 17 10.12 18.29 -2.94
C ALA A 17 9.80 17.88 -4.39
N LEU A 18 9.09 16.76 -4.58
CA LEU A 18 8.65 16.29 -5.89
C LEU A 18 7.43 17.04 -6.44
N ASN A 19 6.80 17.91 -5.63
CA ASN A 19 5.55 18.60 -5.96
C ASN A 19 4.48 17.63 -6.48
N ALA A 20 4.28 16.53 -5.74
CA ALA A 20 3.33 15.48 -6.09
C ALA A 20 1.88 15.95 -5.89
N ARG A 21 1.03 15.72 -6.89
CA ARG A 21 -0.41 15.97 -6.75
C ARG A 21 -1.06 15.01 -5.75
N GLN A 22 -0.61 13.76 -5.71
CA GLN A 22 -1.03 12.75 -4.77
C GLN A 22 0.18 12.04 -4.16
N ALA A 23 0.20 11.92 -2.84
CA ALA A 23 1.20 11.15 -2.10
C ALA A 23 0.52 10.01 -1.36
N VAL A 24 0.84 8.77 -1.74
CA VAL A 24 0.42 7.56 -1.04
C VAL A 24 1.60 7.10 -0.20
N SER A 25 1.47 7.14 1.11
CA SER A 25 2.54 6.65 2.00
C SER A 25 2.26 5.24 2.48
N TYR A 26 3.32 4.49 2.73
CA TYR A 26 3.24 3.17 3.34
C TYR A 26 4.21 3.04 4.52
N GLY A 27 3.81 2.31 5.56
CA GLY A 27 4.64 2.13 6.74
C GLY A 27 3.92 1.43 7.89
N THR A 28 4.44 1.61 9.10
CA THR A 28 3.85 1.07 10.33
C THR A 28 3.03 2.09 11.10
N SER A 29 2.99 3.34 10.62
CA SER A 29 2.27 4.40 11.31
C SER A 29 0.79 4.37 10.92
N PRO A 30 -0.14 4.61 11.85
CA PRO A 30 -1.55 4.84 11.49
C PRO A 30 -1.74 6.11 10.64
N ARG A 31 -0.71 6.96 10.54
CA ARG A 31 -0.72 8.13 9.64
C ARG A 31 -0.40 7.77 8.19
N ASP A 32 0.10 6.57 7.93
CA ASP A 32 0.37 6.13 6.57
C ASP A 32 -0.92 5.81 5.82
N THR A 33 -0.96 6.05 4.51
CA THR A 33 -2.12 5.64 3.68
C THR A 33 -2.30 4.13 3.70
N LEU A 34 -1.20 3.40 3.64
CA LEU A 34 -1.15 1.94 3.74
C LEU A 34 -0.32 1.54 4.97
N THR A 35 -0.90 0.74 5.85
CA THR A 35 -0.20 0.17 7.00
C THR A 35 -0.59 -1.29 7.17
N PHE A 36 0.01 -1.98 8.14
CA PHE A 36 -0.50 -3.26 8.61
C PHE A 36 -0.97 -3.16 10.05
N SER A 37 -2.15 -3.71 10.33
CA SER A 37 -2.73 -3.74 11.69
C SER A 37 -2.37 -5.02 12.44
N SER A 38 -2.03 -6.11 11.74
CA SER A 38 -1.55 -7.36 12.34
C SER A 38 -0.64 -8.15 11.38
N LEU A 39 0.25 -8.96 11.97
CA LEU A 39 1.11 -9.95 11.31
C LEU A 39 0.99 -11.26 12.09
N GLU A 40 0.33 -12.25 11.49
CA GLU A 40 0.05 -13.53 12.13
C GLU A 40 0.37 -14.68 11.18
N GLY A 41 1.39 -15.47 11.52
CA GLY A 41 1.79 -16.65 10.75
C GLY A 41 2.15 -16.31 9.30
N ASP A 42 1.28 -16.75 8.38
CA ASP A 42 1.39 -16.57 6.93
C ASP A 42 0.46 -15.46 6.39
N ARG A 43 0.02 -14.54 7.26
CA ARG A 43 -0.94 -13.47 6.91
C ARG A 43 -0.50 -12.11 7.40
N LEU A 44 -0.84 -11.10 6.60
CA LEU A 44 -0.71 -9.68 6.91
C LEU A 44 -2.10 -9.04 6.78
N CYS A 45 -2.56 -8.34 7.82
CA CYS A 45 -3.75 -7.49 7.70
C CYS A 45 -3.33 -6.11 7.22
N LEU A 46 -3.55 -5.81 5.94
CA LEU A 46 -3.25 -4.53 5.31
C LEU A 46 -4.42 -3.59 5.54
N ALA A 47 -4.15 -2.43 6.11
CA ALA A 47 -5.13 -1.37 6.30
C ALA A 47 -4.89 -0.23 5.31
N VAL A 48 -5.89 0.04 4.48
CA VAL A 48 -6.02 1.27 3.72
C VAL A 48 -6.65 2.29 4.67
N GLN A 49 -5.84 3.21 5.21
CA GLN A 49 -6.27 4.14 6.27
C GLN A 49 -7.08 5.34 5.76
N ARG A 50 -7.04 5.60 4.46
CA ARG A 50 -7.77 6.67 3.77
C ARG A 50 -7.91 6.34 2.30
N GLU A 51 -8.90 6.96 1.67
CA GLU A 51 -9.10 6.89 0.23
C GLU A 51 -7.79 7.19 -0.53
N LEU A 52 -7.51 6.38 -1.55
CA LEU A 52 -6.46 6.63 -2.54
C LEU A 52 -7.05 6.55 -3.94
N VAL A 53 -6.59 7.43 -4.82
CA VAL A 53 -7.04 7.46 -6.21
C VAL A 53 -6.05 6.71 -7.09
N THR A 54 -6.53 5.73 -7.85
CA THR A 54 -5.71 4.97 -8.79
C THR A 54 -5.22 5.87 -9.94
N LEU A 55 -4.21 5.41 -10.69
CA LEU A 55 -3.72 6.14 -11.87
C LEU A 55 -4.80 6.27 -12.96
N GLY A 56 -5.79 5.37 -12.97
CA GLY A 56 -6.96 5.43 -13.84
C GLY A 56 -8.11 6.29 -13.32
N GLY A 57 -7.98 6.88 -12.12
CA GLY A 57 -8.98 7.77 -11.53
C GLY A 57 -10.06 7.07 -10.70
N ALA A 58 -9.98 5.76 -10.49
CA ALA A 58 -10.88 5.04 -9.58
C ALA A 58 -10.49 5.33 -8.11
N VAL A 59 -11.46 5.28 -7.20
CA VAL A 59 -11.22 5.44 -5.77
C VAL A 59 -11.12 4.06 -5.12
N VAL A 60 -10.10 3.84 -4.29
CA VAL A 60 -10.02 2.70 -3.38
C VAL A 60 -10.35 3.21 -1.98
N GLU A 61 -11.46 2.73 -1.44
CA GLU A 61 -12.01 3.12 -0.14
C GLU A 61 -11.17 2.64 1.05
N GLN A 62 -11.38 3.29 2.20
CA GLN A 62 -10.85 2.86 3.49
C GLN A 62 -11.36 1.45 3.83
N GLN A 63 -10.44 0.50 4.05
CA GLN A 63 -10.78 -0.90 4.33
C GLN A 63 -9.57 -1.66 4.89
N GLU A 64 -9.84 -2.86 5.40
CA GLU A 64 -8.79 -3.82 5.76
C GLU A 64 -8.85 -5.06 4.86
N LEU A 65 -7.67 -5.59 4.52
CA LEU A 65 -7.49 -6.74 3.64
C LEU A 65 -6.57 -7.75 4.31
N VAL A 66 -7.03 -8.99 4.44
CA VAL A 66 -6.17 -10.09 4.90
C VAL A 66 -5.45 -10.68 3.70
N LEU A 67 -4.14 -10.47 3.64
CA LEU A 67 -3.30 -10.85 2.52
C LEU A 67 -2.36 -12.00 2.90
N PRO A 68 -2.06 -12.92 1.97
CA PRO A 68 -1.02 -13.93 2.18
C PRO A 68 0.33 -13.23 2.33
N PHE A 69 1.11 -13.65 3.31
CA PHE A 69 2.39 -13.05 3.66
C PHE A 69 3.39 -14.13 4.08
N SER A 70 4.55 -14.17 3.44
CA SER A 70 5.56 -15.16 3.80
C SER A 70 6.15 -14.87 5.19
N THR A 71 6.10 -15.86 6.08
CA THR A 71 6.69 -15.75 7.42
C THR A 71 8.17 -15.37 7.32
N GLY A 72 8.57 -14.33 8.06
CA GLY A 72 9.94 -13.79 8.04
C GLY A 72 10.24 -12.79 6.91
N ALA A 73 9.30 -12.54 5.99
CA ALA A 73 9.44 -11.46 5.02
C ALA A 73 9.37 -10.07 5.68
N SER A 74 9.93 -9.06 5.02
CA SER A 74 9.79 -7.67 5.48
C SER A 74 8.43 -7.10 5.05
N PRO A 75 7.66 -6.47 5.96
CA PRO A 75 6.38 -5.86 5.61
C PRO A 75 6.50 -4.66 4.67
N LEU A 76 7.58 -3.88 4.74
CA LEU A 76 7.69 -2.63 3.98
C LEU A 76 7.71 -2.85 2.45
N PRO A 77 8.54 -3.75 1.88
CA PRO A 77 8.46 -4.09 0.46
C PRO A 77 7.10 -4.65 0.06
N PHE A 78 6.46 -5.43 0.94
CA PHE A 78 5.14 -5.99 0.68
C PHE A 78 4.06 -4.90 0.59
N LEU A 79 4.05 -3.94 1.52
CA LEU A 79 3.16 -2.79 1.46
C LEU A 79 3.41 -1.94 0.21
N ALA A 80 4.68 -1.77 -0.19
CA ALA A 80 5.02 -1.06 -1.42
C ALA A 80 4.46 -1.78 -2.67
N ALA A 81 4.58 -3.11 -2.74
CA ALA A 81 4.01 -3.91 -3.81
C ALA A 81 2.48 -3.82 -3.83
N ALA A 82 1.81 -3.98 -2.68
CA ALA A 82 0.36 -3.86 -2.57
C ALA A 82 -0.12 -2.46 -2.99
N GLY A 83 0.53 -1.40 -2.52
CA GLY A 83 0.21 -0.03 -2.91
C GLY A 83 0.41 0.24 -4.40
N THR A 84 1.44 -0.36 -5.00
CA THR A 84 1.67 -0.26 -6.45
C THR A 84 0.53 -0.92 -7.22
N LEU A 85 0.09 -2.11 -6.82
CA LEU A 85 -1.01 -2.82 -7.47
C LEU A 85 -2.32 -2.04 -7.36
N LEU A 86 -2.66 -1.53 -6.17
CA LEU A 86 -3.84 -0.67 -5.97
C LEU A 86 -3.78 0.57 -6.86
N LEU A 87 -2.63 1.26 -6.91
CA LEU A 87 -2.45 2.41 -7.78
C LEU A 87 -2.58 2.09 -9.27
N LEU A 88 -2.15 0.89 -9.69
CA LEU A 88 -2.32 0.39 -11.05
C LEU A 88 -3.76 -0.04 -11.37
N GLY A 89 -4.69 0.07 -10.41
CA GLY A 89 -6.10 -0.24 -10.61
C GLY A 89 -6.46 -1.71 -10.38
N VAL A 90 -5.58 -2.49 -9.73
CA VAL A 90 -5.93 -3.84 -9.28
C VAL A 90 -6.96 -3.73 -8.15
N PRO A 91 -8.12 -4.39 -8.26
CA PRO A 91 -9.12 -4.38 -7.20
C PRO A 91 -8.57 -4.99 -5.88
N PRO A 92 -8.95 -4.45 -4.71
CA PRO A 92 -8.54 -4.98 -3.40
C PRO A 92 -8.73 -6.50 -3.25
N GLU A 93 -9.84 -7.03 -3.76
CA GLU A 93 -10.21 -8.44 -3.73
C GLU A 93 -9.29 -9.33 -4.60
N GLU A 94 -8.57 -8.76 -5.57
CA GLU A 94 -7.62 -9.49 -6.41
C GLU A 94 -6.19 -9.51 -5.82
N LEU A 95 -5.88 -8.64 -4.87
CA LEU A 95 -4.55 -8.57 -4.26
C LEU A 95 -4.05 -9.91 -3.68
N PRO A 96 -4.87 -10.72 -2.98
CA PRO A 96 -4.44 -12.03 -2.49
C PRO A 96 -3.94 -12.97 -3.59
N ALA A 97 -4.45 -12.84 -4.82
CA ALA A 97 -4.00 -13.65 -5.95
C ALA A 97 -2.72 -13.08 -6.60
N ARG A 98 -2.55 -11.76 -6.59
CA ARG A 98 -1.41 -11.06 -7.21
C ARG A 98 -0.14 -11.04 -6.35
N LEU A 99 -0.30 -11.07 -5.02
CA LEU A 99 0.79 -11.02 -4.05
C LEU A 99 1.24 -12.40 -3.56
N ARG A 100 0.70 -13.48 -4.14
CA ARG A 100 1.23 -14.83 -3.93
C ARG A 100 2.63 -14.91 -4.52
N SER A 101 3.65 -15.00 -3.67
CA SER A 101 4.97 -15.44 -4.11
C SER A 101 4.86 -16.87 -4.61
N PRO A 102 5.38 -17.23 -5.80
CA PRO A 102 5.75 -18.62 -6.05
C PRO A 102 6.76 -18.99 -4.96
N VAL A 103 6.48 -20.07 -4.26
CA VAL A 103 7.42 -20.71 -3.33
C VAL A 103 8.51 -21.39 -4.14
#